data_AF-H8Y6T9-F1
#
_entry.id   AF-H8Y6T9-F1
#
_cell.length_a   1.000
_cell.length_b   1.000
_cell.length_c   1.000
_cell.angle_alpha   90.00
_cell.angle_beta   90.00
_cell.angle_gamma   90.00
#
_symmetry.space_group_name_H-M   'P 1'
#
loop_
_entity.id
_entity.type
_entity.pdbx_description
1 polymer ?
#
loop_
_entity_poly.entity_id
_entity_poly.type
_entity_poly.pdbx_seq_one_letter_code
_entity_poly.pdbx_strand_id
1 'polypeptide(L)'
;AWLYRILTNTYINSYRKAQRRPQTSDDQDVEDWQIAKAASHDSNGLRSAELEALDGLPDQQILDALDGLSDEFRQVVLLADVEGFAYKEIAEIMGTPIGTVMSRLNRARKQLRKQLVDVAGARGIGPRAGQVDEEDLGRSAIARRAGREG
;
A
#
# COMPACT_ATOMS: atom_id res chain seq x y z
N ALA A 1 -52.56 35.30 -7.43
CA ALA A 1 -51.90 34.56 -6.33
C ALA A 1 -51.06 33.35 -6.82
N TRP A 2 -50.30 33.48 -7.92
CA TRP A 2 -49.44 32.40 -8.45
C TRP A 2 -47.96 32.65 -8.16
N LEU A 3 -47.51 33.90 -8.32
CA LEU A 3 -46.15 34.35 -7.97
C LEU A 3 -45.80 34.14 -6.49
N TYR A 4 -46.71 34.44 -5.58
CA TYR A 4 -46.49 34.21 -4.14
C TYR A 4 -46.21 32.72 -3.85
N ARG A 5 -46.94 31.81 -4.51
CA ARG A 5 -46.73 30.37 -4.34
C ARG A 5 -45.40 29.89 -4.92
N ILE A 6 -44.96 30.46 -6.05
CA ILE A 6 -43.61 30.21 -6.59
C ILE A 6 -42.54 30.70 -5.61
N LEU A 7 -42.68 31.89 -5.05
CA LEU A 7 -41.75 32.45 -4.06
C LEU A 7 -41.66 31.56 -2.82
N THR A 8 -42.80 31.15 -2.24
CA THR A 8 -42.80 30.29 -1.05
C THR A 8 -42.19 28.92 -1.34
N ASN A 9 -42.52 28.30 -2.48
CA ASN A 9 -41.97 27.00 -2.86
C ASN A 9 -40.46 27.06 -3.12
N THR A 10 -39.98 28.11 -3.79
CA THR A 10 -38.55 28.31 -4.04
C THR A 10 -37.78 28.55 -2.74
N TYR A 11 -38.32 29.33 -1.81
CA TYR A 11 -37.75 29.54 -0.47
C TYR A 11 -37.72 28.24 0.36
N ILE A 12 -38.80 27.46 0.38
CA ILE A 12 -38.83 26.18 1.11
C ILE A 12 -37.80 25.20 0.52
N ASN A 13 -37.69 25.17 -0.81
CA ASN A 13 -36.72 24.30 -1.49
C ASN A 13 -35.28 24.75 -1.23
N SER A 14 -34.98 26.05 -1.23
CA SER A 14 -33.64 26.56 -0.91
C SER A 14 -33.27 26.31 0.55
N TYR A 15 -34.22 26.48 1.49
CA TYR A 15 -34.02 26.20 2.91
C TYR A 15 -33.75 24.71 3.17
N ARG A 16 -34.55 23.80 2.61
CA ARG A 16 -34.31 22.34 2.71
C ARG A 16 -32.99 21.93 2.06
N LYS A 17 -32.61 22.60 0.96
CA LYS A 17 -31.33 22.37 0.28
C LYS A 17 -30.16 22.85 1.15
N ALA A 18 -30.30 23.97 1.86
CA ALA A 18 -29.29 24.49 2.78
C ALA A 18 -29.10 23.57 4.00
N GLN A 19 -30.18 23.05 4.59
CA GLN A 19 -30.09 22.11 5.72
C GLN A 19 -29.41 20.77 5.40
N ARG A 20 -29.44 20.34 4.13
CA ARG A 20 -28.82 19.08 3.69
C ARG A 20 -27.38 19.25 3.20
N ARG A 21 -26.90 20.48 3.05
CA ARG A 21 -25.54 20.77 2.60
C ARG A 21 -24.60 20.81 3.81
N PRO A 22 -23.32 20.41 3.64
CA PRO A 22 -22.30 20.69 4.64
C PRO A 22 -22.33 22.17 5.00
N GLN A 23 -22.27 22.48 6.30
CA GLN A 23 -22.20 23.86 6.74
C GLN A 23 -20.88 24.47 6.28
N THR A 24 -20.96 25.68 5.73
CA THR A 24 -19.81 26.45 5.27
C THR A 24 -19.71 27.69 6.15
N SER A 25 -18.49 28.03 6.59
CA SER A 25 -18.20 29.32 7.20
C SER A 25 -17.91 30.35 6.10
N ASP A 26 -18.16 31.63 6.40
CA ASP A 26 -17.86 32.77 5.53
C ASP A 26 -16.48 33.38 5.85
N ASP A 27 -15.63 32.61 6.53
CA ASP A 27 -14.27 33.03 6.87
C ASP A 27 -13.45 33.10 5.58
N GLN A 28 -12.70 34.20 5.41
CA GLN A 28 -11.89 34.42 4.21
C GLN A 28 -10.65 33.51 4.16
N ASP A 29 -10.15 33.12 5.33
CA ASP A 29 -8.96 32.31 5.51
C ASP A 29 -9.24 31.11 6.41
N VAL A 30 -8.43 30.05 6.25
CA VAL A 30 -8.47 28.85 7.07
C VAL A 30 -7.31 28.91 8.05
N GLU A 31 -7.61 28.82 9.33
CA GLU A 31 -6.60 28.83 10.40
C GLU A 31 -5.88 27.48 10.50
N ASP A 32 -4.62 27.49 10.93
CA ASP A 32 -3.78 26.27 11.02
C ASP A 32 -4.42 25.14 11.84
N TRP A 33 -5.13 25.48 12.92
CA TRP A 33 -5.83 24.48 13.74
C TRP A 33 -7.01 23.84 13.02
N GLN A 34 -7.67 24.56 12.10
CA GLN A 34 -8.75 24.02 11.27
C GLN A 34 -8.18 23.04 10.25
N ILE A 35 -7.03 23.36 9.65
CA ILE A 35 -6.30 22.49 8.74
C ILE A 35 -5.85 21.21 9.47
N ALA A 36 -5.23 21.35 10.65
CA ALA A 36 -4.78 20.20 11.44
C ALA A 36 -5.94 19.29 11.86
N LYS A 37 -7.08 19.88 12.25
CA LYS A 37 -8.28 19.13 12.60
C LYS A 37 -8.86 18.39 11.41
N ALA A 38 -8.94 19.02 10.23
CA ALA A 38 -9.40 18.36 9.01
C ALA A 38 -8.46 17.20 8.62
N ALA A 39 -7.16 17.43 8.69
CA ALA A 39 -6.15 16.44 8.34
C ALA A 39 -6.15 15.20 9.24
N SER A 40 -6.55 15.31 10.51
CA SER A 40 -6.68 14.13 11.39
C SER A 40 -7.74 13.11 10.93
N HIS A 41 -8.64 13.52 10.02
CA HIS A 41 -9.65 12.67 9.41
C HIS A 41 -9.31 12.29 7.96
N ASP A 42 -8.21 12.81 7.41
CA ASP A 42 -7.70 12.41 6.11
C ASP A 42 -6.73 11.23 6.27
N SER A 43 -6.87 10.25 5.39
CA SER A 43 -5.96 9.11 5.26
C SER A 43 -4.48 9.51 5.08
N ASN A 44 -4.21 10.66 4.45
CA ASN A 44 -2.85 11.13 4.23
C ASN A 44 -2.36 12.11 5.29
N GLY A 45 -3.26 12.77 6.03
CA GLY A 45 -2.93 13.74 7.07
C GLY A 45 -2.08 14.94 6.58
N LEU A 46 -1.54 15.70 7.54
CA LEU A 46 -0.51 16.70 7.26
C LEU A 46 0.86 16.03 7.29
N ARG A 47 1.44 15.81 6.11
CA ARG A 47 2.76 15.19 5.97
C ARG A 47 3.85 16.25 6.06
N SER A 48 4.88 15.96 6.85
CA SER A 48 6.09 16.78 6.90
C SER A 48 6.99 16.47 5.71
N ALA A 49 7.76 17.47 5.26
CA ALA A 49 8.75 17.28 4.19
C ALA A 49 9.78 16.18 4.51
N GLU A 50 10.14 16.02 5.79
CA GLU A 50 11.00 14.91 6.25
C GLU A 50 10.35 13.54 6.03
N LEU A 51 9.08 13.38 6.39
CA LEU A 51 8.35 12.12 6.19
C LEU A 51 8.15 11.79 4.72
N GLU A 52 7.93 12.81 3.87
CA GLU A 52 7.87 12.62 2.42
C GLU A 52 9.23 12.21 1.83
N ALA A 53 10.32 12.81 2.31
CA ALA A 53 11.67 12.43 1.91
C ALA A 53 12.03 11.00 2.34
N LEU A 54 11.65 10.60 3.56
CA LEU A 54 11.88 9.24 4.07
C LEU A 54 11.09 8.18 3.29
N ASP A 55 9.83 8.45 2.92
CA ASP A 55 9.04 7.54 2.07
C ASP A 55 9.62 7.39 0.66
N GLY A 56 10.32 8.42 0.17
CA GLY A 56 11.03 8.37 -1.11
C GLY A 56 12.31 7.54 -1.08
N LEU A 57 12.84 7.20 0.11
CA LEU A 57 14.02 6.35 0.22
C LEU A 57 13.61 4.88 0.06
N PRO A 58 14.25 4.13 -0.85
CA PRO A 58 13.96 2.72 -0.99
C PRO A 58 14.38 1.96 0.27
N ASP A 59 13.56 1.01 0.72
CA ASP A 59 13.93 0.14 1.82
C ASP A 59 15.00 -0.85 1.34
N GLN A 60 16.22 -0.68 1.85
CA GLN A 60 17.36 -1.50 1.48
C GLN A 60 17.11 -2.99 1.71
N GLN A 61 16.38 -3.38 2.76
CA GLN A 61 16.08 -4.79 3.01
C GLN A 61 15.14 -5.39 1.96
N ILE A 62 14.23 -4.58 1.42
CA ILE A 62 13.35 -4.99 0.32
C ILE A 62 14.15 -5.11 -0.97
N LEU A 63 15.02 -4.13 -1.26
CA LEU A 63 15.89 -4.17 -2.43
C LEU A 63 16.81 -5.40 -2.41
N ASP A 64 17.49 -5.65 -1.30
CA ASP A 64 18.39 -6.80 -1.15
C ASP A 64 17.64 -8.14 -1.34
N ALA A 65 16.40 -8.22 -0.86
CA ALA A 65 15.58 -9.43 -1.03
C ALA A 65 15.14 -9.64 -2.49
N LEU A 66 14.79 -8.56 -3.20
CA LEU A 66 14.50 -8.61 -4.63
C LEU A 66 15.76 -8.93 -5.44
N ASP A 67 16.91 -8.41 -5.03
CA ASP A 67 18.22 -8.68 -5.63
C ASP A 67 18.67 -10.14 -5.46
N GLY A 68 18.24 -10.78 -4.37
CA GLY A 68 18.46 -12.20 -4.12
C GLY A 68 17.62 -13.15 -4.99
N LEU A 69 16.66 -12.65 -5.78
CA LEU A 69 15.91 -13.46 -6.74
C LEU A 69 16.67 -13.58 -8.07
N SER A 70 16.49 -14.72 -8.75
CA SER A 70 16.87 -14.81 -10.16
C SER A 70 16.10 -13.77 -10.98
N ASP A 71 16.69 -13.33 -12.09
CA ASP A 71 16.12 -12.28 -12.94
C ASP A 71 14.68 -12.61 -13.38
N GLU A 72 14.43 -13.86 -13.79
CA GLU A 72 13.09 -14.34 -14.16
C GLU A 72 12.07 -14.28 -13.02
N PHE A 73 12.48 -14.53 -11.78
CA PHE A 73 11.58 -14.49 -10.62
C PHE A 73 11.28 -13.06 -10.20
N ARG A 74 12.29 -12.20 -10.25
CA ARG A 74 12.16 -10.78 -9.96
C ARG A 74 11.24 -10.08 -10.95
N GLN A 75 11.42 -10.34 -12.25
CA GLN A 75 10.59 -9.76 -13.30
C GLN A 75 9.11 -10.13 -13.13
N VAL A 76 8.82 -11.40 -12.84
CA VAL A 76 7.44 -11.87 -12.62
C VAL A 76 6.81 -11.22 -11.38
N VAL A 77 7.56 -11.08 -10.29
CA VAL A 77 7.06 -10.44 -9.07
C VAL A 77 6.81 -8.95 -9.29
N LEU A 78 7.75 -8.25 -9.94
CA LEU A 78 7.61 -6.82 -10.20
C LEU A 78 6.36 -6.55 -11.07
N LEU A 79 6.19 -7.30 -12.15
CA LEU A 79 5.03 -7.14 -13.03
C LEU A 79 3.70 -7.50 -12.35
N ALA A 80 3.68 -8.51 -11.48
CA ALA A 80 2.45 -8.97 -10.84
C ALA A 80 2.10 -8.19 -9.57
N ASP A 81 3.02 -8.10 -8.62
CA ASP A 81 2.74 -7.61 -7.27
C ASP A 81 3.01 -6.10 -7.12
N VAL A 82 3.83 -5.49 -8.00
CA VAL A 82 4.13 -4.04 -7.98
C VAL A 82 3.36 -3.29 -9.07
N GLU A 83 3.46 -3.73 -10.32
CA GLU A 83 2.77 -3.07 -11.45
C GLU A 83 1.30 -3.51 -11.59
N GLY A 84 0.92 -4.67 -11.05
CA GLY A 84 -0.47 -5.13 -11.03
C GLY A 84 -0.99 -5.72 -12.35
N PHE A 85 -0.11 -6.15 -13.27
CA PHE A 85 -0.51 -6.77 -14.53
C PHE A 85 -1.25 -8.11 -14.33
N ALA A 86 -2.18 -8.42 -15.23
CA ALA A 86 -2.83 -9.72 -15.25
C ALA A 86 -1.86 -10.80 -15.73
N TYR A 87 -2.00 -12.04 -15.23
CA TYR A 87 -1.07 -13.14 -15.56
C TYR A 87 -0.95 -13.43 -17.06
N LYS A 88 -2.02 -13.17 -17.83
CA LYS A 88 -2.00 -13.30 -19.28
C LYS A 88 -1.11 -12.24 -19.93
N GLU A 89 -1.17 -11.00 -19.47
CA GLU A 89 -0.35 -9.89 -19.97
C GLU A 89 1.12 -10.13 -19.61
N ILE A 90 1.41 -10.62 -18.41
CA ILE A 90 2.77 -10.99 -18.00
C ILE A 90 3.33 -12.11 -18.88
N ALA A 91 2.51 -13.11 -19.21
CA ALA A 91 2.90 -14.20 -20.11
C ALA A 91 3.27 -13.67 -21.52
N GLU A 92 2.51 -12.71 -22.03
CA GLU A 92 2.77 -12.03 -23.29
C GLU A 92 4.05 -11.17 -23.23
N ILE A 93 4.23 -10.36 -22.17
CA ILE A 93 5.43 -9.52 -21.97
C ILE A 93 6.70 -10.36 -21.89
N MET A 94 6.66 -11.47 -21.14
CA MET A 94 7.83 -12.32 -20.92
C MET A 94 8.05 -13.37 -22.02
N GLY A 95 7.12 -13.51 -22.97
CA GLY A 95 7.19 -14.56 -23.99
C GLY A 95 7.18 -15.98 -23.41
N THR A 96 6.47 -16.20 -22.28
CA THR A 96 6.42 -17.52 -21.61
C THR A 96 5.00 -17.99 -21.36
N PRO A 97 4.73 -19.30 -21.23
CA PRO A 97 3.39 -19.79 -20.95
C PRO A 97 2.84 -19.28 -19.61
N ILE A 98 1.53 -19.03 -19.54
CA ILE A 98 0.86 -18.57 -18.31
C ILE A 98 1.09 -19.50 -17.10
N GLY A 99 1.19 -20.82 -17.33
CA GLY A 99 1.51 -21.79 -16.28
C GLY A 99 2.92 -21.60 -15.70
N THR A 100 3.87 -21.17 -16.52
CA THR A 100 5.23 -20.83 -16.10
C THR A 100 5.21 -19.56 -15.24
N VAL A 101 4.45 -18.54 -15.64
CA VAL A 101 4.26 -17.32 -14.84
C VAL A 101 3.72 -17.66 -13.46
N MET A 102 2.65 -18.44 -13.36
CA MET A 102 2.06 -18.86 -12.08
C MET A 102 3.07 -19.64 -11.20
N SER A 103 3.79 -20.59 -11.80
CA SER A 103 4.78 -21.41 -11.08
C SER A 103 6.00 -20.59 -10.62
N ARG A 104 6.49 -19.66 -11.45
CA ARG A 104 7.57 -18.73 -11.10
C ARG A 104 7.12 -17.79 -9.99
N LEU A 105 5.95 -17.18 -10.12
CA LEU A 105 5.40 -16.25 -9.13
C LEU A 105 5.22 -16.90 -7.76
N ASN A 106 4.69 -18.13 -7.71
CA ASN A 106 4.53 -18.86 -6.45
C ASN A 106 5.89 -19.12 -5.77
N ARG A 107 6.88 -19.60 -6.53
CA ARG A 107 8.22 -19.88 -6.00
C ARG A 107 8.93 -18.60 -5.54
N ALA A 108 8.83 -17.52 -6.33
CA ALA A 108 9.39 -16.23 -6.00
C ALA A 108 8.78 -15.66 -4.71
N ARG A 109 7.44 -15.68 -4.58
CA ARG A 109 6.75 -15.25 -3.34
C ARG A 109 7.15 -16.09 -2.13
N LYS A 110 7.33 -17.41 -2.28
CA LYS A 110 7.81 -18.26 -1.18
C LYS A 110 9.23 -17.90 -0.75
N GLN A 111 10.10 -17.55 -1.70
CA GLN A 111 11.47 -17.10 -1.40
C GLN A 111 11.46 -15.74 -0.70
N LEU A 112 10.71 -14.76 -1.21
CA LEU A 112 10.57 -13.44 -0.59
C LEU A 112 9.98 -13.52 0.82
N ARG A 113 8.95 -14.35 1.04
CA ARG A 113 8.34 -14.54 2.35
C ARG A 113 9.35 -15.02 3.41
N LYS A 114 10.32 -15.84 3.01
CA LYS A 114 11.39 -16.32 3.92
C LYS A 114 12.43 -15.25 4.22
N GLN A 115 12.71 -14.37 3.27
CA GLN A 115 13.72 -13.31 3.43
C GLN A 115 13.15 -12.10 4.18
N LEU A 116 11.87 -11.79 4.00
CA LEU A 116 11.22 -10.59 4.52
C LEU A 116 10.37 -10.83 5.78
N VAL A 117 10.49 -11.98 6.45
CA VAL A 117 9.64 -12.31 7.61
C VAL A 117 9.84 -11.31 8.75
N ASP A 118 11.09 -10.92 9.02
CA ASP A 118 11.43 -9.99 10.09
C ASP A 118 10.98 -8.57 9.75
N VAL A 119 11.13 -8.16 8.48
CA VAL A 119 10.63 -6.88 7.96
C VAL A 119 9.11 -6.79 8.08
N ALA A 120 8.39 -7.87 7.73
CA ALA A 120 6.95 -7.94 7.86
C ALA A 120 6.50 -7.88 9.33
N GLY A 121 7.24 -8.51 10.24
CA GLY A 121 7.00 -8.44 11.68
C GLY A 121 7.21 -7.03 12.25
N ALA A 122 8.29 -6.35 11.85
CA ALA A 122 8.59 -4.98 12.26
C ALA A 122 7.54 -3.98 11.78
N ARG A 123 6.96 -4.20 10.59
CA ARG A 123 5.91 -3.37 10.00
C ARG A 123 4.48 -3.77 10.40
N GLY A 124 4.30 -4.83 11.20
CA GLY A 124 2.98 -5.29 11.65
C GLY A 124 2.12 -5.96 10.56
N ILE A 125 2.72 -6.34 9.42
CA ILE A 125 2.04 -6.97 8.28
C ILE A 125 1.96 -8.50 8.47
N GLY A 126 2.87 -9.08 9.25
CA GLY A 126 2.99 -10.53 9.44
C GLY A 126 3.15 -10.95 10.91
N PRO A 127 3.16 -12.26 11.18
CA PRO A 127 3.41 -12.79 12.53
C PRO A 127 4.76 -12.29 13.04
N ARG A 128 4.80 -11.85 14.30
CA ARG A 128 6.05 -11.37 14.92
C ARG A 128 7.08 -12.50 14.90
N ALA A 129 8.34 -12.14 14.62
CA ALA A 129 9.48 -13.06 14.67
C ALA A 129 9.46 -13.81 16.01
N GLY A 130 9.07 -15.09 15.99
CA GLY A 130 8.80 -15.91 17.18
C GLY A 130 7.51 -16.74 17.14
N GLN A 131 6.58 -16.46 16.22
CA GLN A 131 5.34 -17.24 16.01
C GLN A 131 5.32 -18.08 14.72
N VAL A 132 6.42 -18.10 13.97
CA VAL A 132 6.50 -18.87 12.73
C VAL A 132 6.88 -20.30 13.08
N ASP A 133 5.91 -21.22 13.03
CA ASP A 133 6.10 -22.63 13.33
C ASP A 133 7.30 -23.23 12.57
N GLU A 134 8.09 -24.02 13.29
CA GLU A 134 9.35 -24.64 12.85
C GLU A 134 9.20 -25.51 11.58
N GLU A 135 7.97 -25.94 11.25
CA GLU A 135 7.69 -26.76 10.08
C GLU A 135 7.89 -26.02 8.74
N ASP A 136 7.82 -24.68 8.70
CA ASP A 136 7.89 -23.91 7.43
C ASP A 136 9.31 -23.32 7.15
N LEU A 137 10.18 -23.29 8.16
CA LEU A 137 11.54 -22.72 8.12
C LEU A 137 12.68 -23.76 7.99
N GLY A 138 12.36 -25.06 8.02
CA GLY A 138 13.26 -26.20 8.21
C GLY A 138 14.41 -26.45 7.21
N ARG A 139 14.84 -25.47 6.40
CA ARG A 139 16.06 -25.60 5.58
C ARG A 139 16.97 -24.37 5.53
N SER A 140 16.53 -23.19 5.99
CA SER A 140 17.31 -21.95 5.76
C SER A 140 18.09 -21.45 6.96
N ALA A 141 17.73 -21.85 8.18
CA ALA A 141 18.38 -21.36 9.41
C ALA A 141 19.78 -21.96 9.65
N ILE A 142 20.07 -23.12 9.08
CA ILE A 142 21.35 -23.83 9.30
C ILE A 142 22.52 -23.16 8.55
N ALA A 143 22.25 -22.42 7.47
CA ALA A 143 23.31 -21.85 6.63
C ALA A 143 23.91 -20.53 7.16
N ARG A 144 23.18 -19.75 7.97
CA ARG A 144 23.63 -18.41 8.39
C ARG A 144 24.51 -18.38 9.64
N ARG A 145 24.62 -19.49 10.39
CA ARG A 145 25.49 -19.60 11.57
C ARG A 145 26.87 -20.20 11.28
N ALA A 146 27.09 -20.78 10.10
CA ALA A 146 28.34 -21.47 9.76
C ALA A 146 29.38 -20.61 9.02
N GLY A 147 29.06 -19.36 8.66
CA GLY A 147 29.91 -18.52 7.81
C GLY A 147 30.61 -17.34 8.50
N ARG A 148 30.61 -17.28 9.84
CA ARG A 148 31.19 -16.16 10.61
C ARG A 148 32.21 -16.62 11.66
N GLU A 149 32.91 -17.72 11.42
CA GLU A 149 34.14 -18.08 12.13
C GLU A 149 35.04 -18.81 11.12
N GLY A 150 35.97 -18.06 10.52
CA GLY A 150 36.92 -18.53 9.50
C GLY A 150 37.81 -17.39 9.05
#